data_AF-A0A928Q895-F1
#
_entry.id   AF-A0A928Q895-F1
#
_cell.length_a   1.000
_cell.length_b   1.000
_cell.length_c   1.000
_cell.angle_alpha   90.00
_cell.angle_beta   90.00
_cell.angle_gamma   90.00
#
_symmetry.space_group_name_H-M   'P 1'
#
loop_
_entity.id
_entity.type
_entity.pdbx_description
1 polymer ?
#
loop_
_entity_poly.entity_id
_entity_poly.type
_entity_poly.pdbx_seq_one_letter_code
_entity_poly.pdbx_strand_id
1 'polypeptide(L)'
;MKKLLFYRCKLCGNIMHSTSAAEISCCGRSCAPLQQQPAEGSHRLKIRRMDDDYYITFPHEMKKSHYMTFVAYLTCERLMLVRLYPEQDCSLRMPALRDGKFYFCCSKHGLFIQEGAPTEPDAQ
;
A
#
# COMPACT_ATOMS: atom_id res chain seq x y z
N MET A 1 -3.02 9.00 13.22
CA MET A 1 -1.88 8.11 13.55
C MET A 1 -0.62 8.70 12.91
N LYS A 2 0.47 8.93 13.67
CA LYS A 2 1.65 9.66 13.15
C LYS A 2 2.75 8.79 12.53
N LYS A 3 2.90 7.54 12.96
CA LYS A 3 3.88 6.59 12.42
C LYS A 3 3.25 5.19 12.38
N LEU A 4 3.23 4.57 11.21
CA LEU A 4 2.82 3.20 11.02
C LEU A 4 3.99 2.43 10.41
N LEU A 5 4.34 1.32 11.03
CA LEU A 5 5.38 0.40 10.56
C LEU A 5 4.72 -0.81 9.94
N PHE A 6 5.21 -1.23 8.79
CA PHE A 6 4.75 -2.44 8.11
C PHE A 6 5.82 -3.51 8.15
N TYR A 7 5.38 -4.75 8.23
CA TYR A 7 6.22 -5.93 8.29
C TYR A 7 5.66 -6.95 7.31
N ARG A 8 6.55 -7.66 6.61
CA ARG A 8 6.16 -8.71 5.67
C ARG A 8 7.03 -9.93 5.87
N CYS A 9 6.40 -11.08 6.09
CA CYS A 9 7.10 -12.34 6.14
C CYS A 9 7.49 -12.79 4.73
N LYS A 10 8.78 -13.07 4.49
CA LYS A 10 9.28 -13.54 3.18
C LYS A 10 8.84 -14.97 2.84
N LEU A 11 8.44 -15.77 3.84
CA LEU A 11 8.07 -17.17 3.66
C LEU A 11 6.58 -17.34 3.32
N CYS A 12 5.68 -16.85 4.18
CA CYS A 12 4.23 -17.00 3.98
C CYS A 12 3.56 -15.77 3.34
N GLY A 13 4.29 -14.65 3.20
CA GLY A 13 3.73 -13.40 2.69
C GLY A 13 2.74 -12.75 3.65
N ASN A 14 2.72 -13.12 4.93
CA ASN A 14 1.88 -12.45 5.93
C ASN A 14 2.26 -10.97 6.04
N ILE A 15 1.26 -10.09 6.17
CA ILE A 15 1.42 -8.65 6.28
C ILE A 15 0.99 -8.25 7.68
N MET A 16 1.86 -7.58 8.40
CA MET A 16 1.61 -7.11 9.76
C MET A 16 1.93 -5.63 9.82
N HIS A 17 1.26 -4.91 10.72
CA HIS A 17 1.51 -3.50 10.95
C HIS A 17 1.52 -3.20 12.44
N SER A 18 2.25 -2.17 12.83
CA SER A 18 2.31 -1.69 14.21
C SER A 18 2.37 -0.17 14.25
N THR A 19 1.77 0.43 15.26
CA THR A 19 1.83 1.88 15.53
C THR A 19 3.11 2.29 16.27
N SER A 20 3.83 1.32 16.84
CA SER A 20 5.12 1.51 17.52
C SER A 20 6.15 0.49 17.02
N ALA A 21 7.43 0.73 17.32
CA ALA A 21 8.46 -0.27 17.09
C ALA A 21 8.15 -1.52 17.92
N ALA A 22 7.97 -2.65 17.24
CA ALA A 22 7.67 -3.94 17.84
C ALA A 22 8.57 -5.03 17.26
N GLU A 23 8.94 -5.98 18.10
CA GLU A 23 9.58 -7.23 17.68
C GLU A 23 8.48 -8.21 17.24
N ILE A 24 8.41 -8.46 15.94
CA ILE A 24 7.38 -9.32 15.35
C ILE A 24 8.06 -10.58 14.80
N SER A 25 7.55 -11.75 15.18
CA SER A 25 8.01 -13.04 14.65
C SER A 25 6.93 -13.68 13.77
N CYS A 26 7.32 -14.22 12.62
CA CYS A 26 6.45 -14.98 11.74
C CYS A 26 7.21 -16.15 11.13
N CYS A 27 6.58 -17.34 11.09
CA CYS A 27 7.23 -18.58 10.63
C CYS A 27 8.56 -18.90 11.36
N GLY A 28 8.65 -18.56 12.65
CA GLY A 28 9.84 -18.80 13.47
C GLY A 28 11.02 -17.86 13.20
N ARG A 29 10.81 -16.77 12.44
CA ARG A 29 11.85 -15.76 12.16
C ARG A 29 11.40 -14.37 12.58
N SER A 30 12.33 -13.60 13.14
CA SER A 30 12.11 -12.18 13.41
C SER A 30 11.94 -11.41 12.09
N CYS A 31 10.90 -10.59 12.04
CA CYS A 31 10.55 -9.73 10.92
C CYS A 31 11.00 -8.30 11.22
N ALA A 32 11.90 -7.78 10.39
CA ALA A 32 12.27 -6.37 10.44
C ALA A 32 11.18 -5.49 9.79
N PRO A 33 11.02 -4.24 10.25
CA PRO A 33 10.14 -3.28 9.60
C PRO A 33 10.62 -2.97 8.18
N LEU A 34 9.67 -2.84 7.25
CA LEU A 34 9.93 -2.45 5.87
C LEU A 34 10.34 -0.97 5.82
N GLN A 35 11.42 -0.67 5.10
CA GLN A 35 11.83 0.70 4.84
C GLN A 35 10.87 1.37 3.86
N GLN A 36 10.41 2.57 4.23
CA GLN A 36 9.51 3.39 3.42
C GLN A 36 10.34 4.19 2.43
N GLN A 37 9.96 4.14 1.17
CA GLN A 37 10.57 4.92 0.09
C GLN A 37 9.51 5.85 -0.53
N PRO A 38 9.87 7.08 -0.93
CA PRO A 38 8.94 7.91 -1.68
C PRO A 38 8.55 7.22 -3.00
N ALA A 39 7.28 7.32 -3.38
CA ALA A 39 6.81 6.79 -4.65
C ALA A 39 7.35 7.61 -5.82
N GLU A 40 8.22 7.02 -6.64
CA GLU A 40 8.83 7.69 -7.80
C GLU A 40 8.58 6.90 -9.10
N GLY A 41 8.48 7.63 -10.22
CA GLY A 41 8.37 7.05 -11.56
C GLY A 41 7.19 6.08 -11.74
N SER A 42 7.51 4.84 -12.12
CA SER A 42 6.55 3.75 -12.38
C SER A 42 5.86 3.20 -11.13
N HIS A 43 6.36 3.55 -9.93
CA HIS A 43 5.75 3.19 -8.67
C HIS A 43 4.78 4.26 -8.15
N ARG A 44 4.48 5.30 -8.91
CA ARG A 44 3.49 6.31 -8.52
C ARG A 44 2.07 5.80 -8.74
N LEU A 45 1.25 5.83 -7.70
CA LEU A 45 -0.18 5.55 -7.79
C LEU A 45 -0.87 6.69 -8.52
N LYS A 46 -1.74 6.35 -9.46
CA LYS A 46 -2.71 7.27 -10.04
C LYS A 46 -3.99 7.18 -9.24
N ILE A 47 -4.29 8.24 -8.50
CA ILE A 47 -5.45 8.33 -7.64
C ILE A 47 -6.42 9.29 -8.31
N ARG A 48 -7.59 8.77 -8.68
CA ARG A 48 -8.71 9.53 -9.21
C ARG A 48 -9.86 9.46 -8.22
N ARG A 49 -10.48 10.59 -7.92
CA ARG A 49 -11.71 10.60 -7.11
C ARG A 49 -12.91 10.37 -8.02
N MET A 50 -13.81 9.50 -7.59
CA MET A 50 -15.09 9.19 -8.23
C MET A 50 -16.14 9.22 -7.12
N ASP A 51 -16.90 10.31 -7.04
CA ASP A 51 -17.91 10.53 -5.99
C ASP A 51 -17.34 10.33 -4.57
N ASP A 52 -17.77 9.25 -3.92
CA ASP A 52 -17.40 8.84 -2.56
C ASP A 52 -16.23 7.85 -2.51
N ASP A 53 -15.65 7.46 -3.66
CA ASP A 53 -14.56 6.49 -3.77
C ASP A 53 -13.30 7.08 -4.43
N TYR A 54 -12.13 6.63 -3.98
CA TYR A 54 -10.88 6.72 -4.72
C TYR A 54 -10.72 5.50 -5.63
N TYR A 55 -10.65 5.77 -6.93
CA TYR A 55 -10.19 4.83 -7.94
C TYR A 55 -8.68 4.94 -8.09
N ILE A 56 -7.97 3.93 -7.61
CA ILE A 56 -6.52 3.88 -7.57
C ILE A 56 -6.06 2.93 -8.67
N THR A 57 -5.23 3.42 -9.58
CA THR A 57 -4.57 2.58 -10.59
C THR A 57 -3.06 2.66 -10.40
N PHE A 58 -2.37 1.55 -10.62
CA PHE A 58 -0.92 1.47 -10.49
C PHE A 58 -0.32 0.89 -11.76
N PRO A 59 0.55 1.63 -12.47
CA PRO A 59 1.21 1.15 -13.68
C PRO A 59 2.36 0.19 -13.33
N HIS A 60 2.03 -0.87 -12.59
CA HIS A 60 2.96 -1.87 -12.09
C HIS A 60 2.63 -3.25 -12.66
N GLU A 61 3.66 -4.06 -12.90
CA GLU A 61 3.49 -5.44 -13.36
C GLU A 61 2.80 -6.29 -12.29
N MET A 62 1.83 -7.12 -12.68
CA MET A 62 1.09 -8.03 -11.79
C MET A 62 1.33 -9.49 -12.20
N LYS A 63 2.59 -9.89 -12.38
CA LYS A 63 2.94 -11.29 -12.69
C LYS A 63 3.26 -12.06 -11.40
N LYS A 64 3.17 -13.40 -11.45
CA LYS A 64 3.54 -14.28 -10.32
C LYS A 64 4.93 -13.98 -9.73
N SER A 65 5.89 -13.59 -10.56
CA SER A 65 7.24 -13.24 -10.14
C SER A 65 7.37 -11.81 -9.61
N HIS A 66 6.49 -10.89 -10.01
CA HIS A 66 6.59 -9.46 -9.72
C HIS A 66 5.20 -8.83 -9.71
N TYR A 67 4.71 -8.49 -8.52
CA TYR A 67 3.37 -7.97 -8.29
C TYR A 67 3.33 -7.07 -7.06
N MET A 68 2.29 -6.25 -6.98
CA MET A 68 1.98 -5.47 -5.79
C MET A 68 1.36 -6.40 -4.74
N THR A 69 1.90 -6.44 -3.53
CA THR A 69 1.45 -7.34 -2.47
C THR A 69 0.26 -6.76 -1.69
N PHE A 70 0.31 -5.47 -1.38
CA PHE A 70 -0.79 -4.79 -0.70
C PHE A 70 -0.77 -3.29 -0.97
N VAL A 71 -1.93 -2.68 -0.81
CA VAL A 71 -2.14 -1.24 -0.74
C VAL A 71 -2.85 -0.96 0.58
N ALA A 72 -2.38 0.04 1.30
CA ALA A 72 -2.90 0.48 2.57
C ALA A 72 -3.14 1.98 2.53
N TYR A 73 -4.32 2.40 2.94
CA TYR A 73 -4.73 3.79 3.03
C TYR A 73 -4.85 4.17 4.51
N LEU A 74 -3.97 5.07 4.93
CA LEU A 74 -3.89 5.55 6.30
C LEU A 74 -4.46 6.96 6.39
N THR A 75 -5.53 7.10 7.15
CA THR A 75 -6.08 8.40 7.55
C THR A 75 -5.69 8.69 9.00
N CYS A 76 -6.12 9.83 9.53
CA CYS A 76 -5.89 10.17 10.94
C CYS A 76 -6.41 9.09 11.91
N GLU A 77 -7.53 8.44 11.56
CA GLU A 77 -8.28 7.54 12.46
C GLU A 77 -8.28 6.08 12.00
N ARG A 78 -8.24 5.84 10.68
CA ARG A 78 -8.48 4.51 10.09
C ARG A 78 -7.30 4.07 9.23
N LEU A 79 -6.98 2.79 9.31
CA LEU A 79 -6.12 2.09 8.37
C LEU A 79 -6.96 1.12 7.56
N MET A 80 -7.00 1.31 6.24
CA MET A 80 -7.64 0.37 5.33
C MET A 80 -6.56 -0.39 4.58
N LEU A 81 -6.47 -1.70 4.76
CA LEU A 81 -5.47 -2.53 4.11
C LEU A 81 -6.15 -3.49 3.14
N VAL A 82 -5.74 -3.44 1.87
CA VAL A 82 -6.19 -4.35 0.83
C VAL A 82 -5.00 -5.17 0.36
N ARG A 83 -5.13 -6.49 0.48
CA ARG A 83 -4.17 -7.45 -0.06
C ARG A 83 -4.45 -7.64 -1.54
N LEU A 84 -3.39 -7.61 -2.33
CA LEU A 84 -3.43 -7.83 -3.78
C LEU A 84 -2.76 -9.15 -4.11
N TYR A 85 -3.19 -9.77 -5.19
CA TYR A 85 -2.68 -11.06 -5.65
C TYR A 85 -2.06 -10.94 -7.05
N PRO A 86 -1.15 -11.86 -7.43
CA PRO A 86 -0.65 -11.92 -8.79
C PRO A 86 -1.80 -12.09 -9.80
N GLU A 87 -1.62 -11.58 -11.01
CA GLU A 87 -2.55 -11.66 -12.14
C GLU A 87 -3.89 -10.93 -11.92
N GLN A 88 -4.03 -10.20 -10.82
CA GLN A 88 -5.15 -9.29 -10.58
C GLN A 88 -5.02 -8.01 -11.42
N ASP A 89 -6.17 -7.41 -11.75
CA ASP A 89 -6.25 -6.06 -12.32
C ASP A 89 -5.42 -5.05 -11.51
N CYS A 90 -4.75 -4.14 -12.23
CA CYS A 90 -3.93 -3.09 -11.64
C CYS A 90 -4.73 -1.89 -11.11
N SER A 91 -5.94 -2.15 -10.62
CA SER A 91 -6.88 -1.16 -10.11
C SER A 91 -7.48 -1.58 -8.77
N LEU A 92 -7.83 -0.59 -7.97
CA LEU A 92 -8.43 -0.77 -6.66
C LEU A 92 -9.41 0.37 -6.37
N ARG A 93 -10.50 0.05 -5.67
CA ARG A 93 -11.43 1.03 -5.09
C ARG A 93 -11.28 1.05 -3.58
N MET A 94 -11.20 2.24 -3.03
CA MET A 94 -11.21 2.51 -1.59
C MET A 94 -12.12 3.70 -1.34
N PRO A 95 -12.87 3.76 -0.24
CA PRO A 95 -13.70 4.92 0.05
C PRO A 95 -12.83 6.17 0.21
N ALA A 96 -13.27 7.26 -0.40
CA ALA A 96 -12.63 8.55 -0.34
C ALA A 96 -12.87 9.18 1.05
N LEU A 97 -11.91 8.97 1.94
CA LEU A 97 -11.88 9.63 3.23
C LEU A 97 -11.09 10.95 3.12
N ARG A 98 -11.02 11.69 4.23
CA ARG A 98 -10.22 12.92 4.34
C ARG A 98 -8.72 12.64 4.10
N ASP A 99 -7.91 13.70 4.15
CA ASP A 99 -6.46 13.65 4.00
C ASP A 99 -5.82 12.39 4.60
N GLY A 100 -5.16 11.63 3.74
CA GLY A 100 -4.54 10.36 4.10
C GLY A 100 -3.31 10.09 3.26
N LYS A 101 -2.61 9.01 3.60
CA LYS A 101 -1.41 8.55 2.90
C LYS A 101 -1.64 7.13 2.41
N PHE A 102 -1.19 6.88 1.19
CA PHE A 102 -1.15 5.54 0.64
C PHE A 102 0.23 4.92 0.89
N TYR A 103 0.20 3.69 1.36
CA TYR A 103 1.33 2.81 1.53
C TYR A 103 1.12 1.61 0.64
N PHE A 104 2.11 1.21 -0.13
CA PHE A 104 1.96 0.05 -1.00
C PHE A 104 3.28 -0.67 -1.15
N CYS A 105 3.21 -2.00 -1.17
CA CYS A 105 4.40 -2.82 -1.13
C CYS A 105 4.51 -3.68 -2.38
N CYS A 106 5.61 -3.52 -3.11
CA CYS A 106 5.98 -4.38 -4.21
C CYS A 106 6.67 -5.64 -3.67
N SER A 107 6.41 -6.79 -4.32
CA SER A 107 7.05 -8.05 -3.95
C SER A 107 8.58 -8.00 -3.97
N LYS A 108 9.17 -7.21 -4.89
CA LYS A 108 10.62 -7.05 -5.11
C LYS A 108 11.18 -5.72 -4.62
N HIS A 109 10.48 -4.61 -4.89
CA HIS A 109 11.04 -3.26 -4.71
C HIS A 109 10.84 -2.67 -3.31
N GLY A 110 10.07 -3.34 -2.43
CA GLY A 110 9.89 -2.89 -1.04
C GLY A 110 8.60 -2.09 -0.83
N LEU A 111 8.59 -1.18 0.15
CA LEU A 111 7.43 -0.40 0.56
C LEU A 111 7.57 1.06 0.12
N PHE A 112 6.53 1.56 -0.52
CA PHE A 112 6.44 2.93 -0.97
C PHE A 112 5.38 3.72 -0.22
N ILE A 113 5.57 5.03 -0.15
CA ILE A 113 4.62 5.98 0.44
C ILE A 113 4.28 7.10 -0.55
N GLN A 114 3.01 7.44 -0.64
CA GLN A 114 2.49 8.55 -1.43
C GLN A 114 1.39 9.29 -0.67
N GLU A 115 1.29 10.60 -0.85
CA GLU A 115 0.16 11.37 -0.31
C GLU A 115 -1.12 11.07 -1.08
N GLY A 116 -2.26 11.02 -0.37
CA GLY A 116 -3.55 10.67 -0.93
C GLY A 116 -4.26 11.79 -1.68
N ALA A 117 -3.54 12.85 -2.04
CA ALA A 117 -4.08 13.89 -2.90
C ALA A 117 -4.41 13.28 -4.28
N PRO A 118 -5.58 13.61 -4.87
CA PRO A 118 -5.92 13.17 -6.21
C PRO A 118 -4.86 13.66 -7.19
N THR A 119 -4.28 12.73 -7.94
CA THR A 119 -3.24 13.02 -8.94
C THR A 119 -3.85 13.31 -10.31
N GLU A 120 -5.10 12.91 -10.51
CA GLU A 120 -5.88 13.18 -11.72
C GLU A 120 -7.07 14.09 -11.35
N PRO A 121 -7.46 15.03 -12.22
CA PRO A 121 -8.59 15.90 -11.97
C PRO A 121 -9.89 15.08 -11.79
N ASP A 122 -10.80 15.62 -10.99
CA ASP A 122 -12.14 15.07 -10.83
C ASP A 122 -12.77 14.92 -12.22
N ALA A 123 -13.24 13.72 -12.53
CA ALA A 123 -13.96 13.52 -13.77
C ALA A 123 -15.38 14.05 -13.61
N GLN A 124 -15.64 15.09 -14.37
CA GLN A 124 -16.95 15.68 -14.57
C GLN A 124 -17.91 14.70 -15.24
#